data_AF-A0A1Q4HQ92-F1
#
_entry.id   AF-A0A1Q4HQ92-F1
#
_cell.length_a   1.000
_cell.length_b   1.000
_cell.length_c   1.000
_cell.angle_alpha   90.00
_cell.angle_beta   90.00
_cell.angle_gamma   90.00
#
_symmetry.space_group_name_H-M   'P 1'
#
loop_
_entity.id
_entity.type
_entity.pdbx_description
1 polymer ?
#
loop_
_entity_poly.entity_id
_entity_poly.type
_entity_poly.pdbx_seq_one_letter_code
_entity_poly.pdbx_strand_id
1 'polypeptide(L)'
;MAAALLSRMAQGRIEVRSAGTQPADEVNPVAVDAMAERGIDITAASPKVLTGEDVQTSDVVITMGCGDTCPYFPGVSYRDWKVPDPAGQPLATVRAIRDDIARRVEALIAELLPTTTP
;
A
#
# COMPACT_ATOMS: atom_id res chain seq x y z
N MET A 1 -0.34 5.67 1.03
CA MET A 1 0.98 5.50 1.68
C MET A 1 1.70 4.22 1.24
N ALA A 2 1.13 3.02 1.46
CA ALA A 2 1.80 1.75 1.17
C ALA A 2 2.33 1.60 -0.27
N ALA A 3 1.49 1.86 -1.27
CA ALA A 3 1.90 1.74 -2.66
C ALA A 3 3.07 2.66 -3.04
N ALA A 4 3.06 3.90 -2.53
CA ALA A 4 4.14 4.85 -2.80
C ALA A 4 5.45 4.45 -2.09
N LEU A 5 5.38 3.92 -0.87
CA LEU A 5 6.53 3.35 -0.16
C LEU A 5 7.12 2.17 -0.94
N LEU A 6 6.28 1.19 -1.30
CA LEU A 6 6.71 0.01 -2.05
C LEU A 6 7.33 0.39 -3.40
N SER A 7 6.69 1.29 -4.17
CA SER A 7 7.20 1.74 -5.46
C SER A 7 8.59 2.38 -5.33
N ARG A 8 8.77 3.27 -4.33
CA ARG A 8 10.05 3.91 -4.08
C ARG A 8 11.14 2.91 -3.66
N MET A 9 10.80 1.96 -2.80
CA MET A 9 11.76 1.04 -2.19
C MET A 9 12.11 -0.14 -3.09
N ALA A 10 11.16 -0.60 -3.91
CA ALA A 10 11.38 -1.65 -4.89
C ALA A 10 12.18 -1.17 -6.11
N GLN A 11 12.20 0.15 -6.38
CA GLN A 11 12.94 0.77 -7.48
C GLN A 11 12.60 0.15 -8.85
N GLY A 12 11.30 -0.10 -9.08
CA GLY A 12 10.80 -0.68 -10.34
C GLY A 12 10.92 -2.20 -10.45
N ARG A 13 11.46 -2.90 -9.42
CA ARG A 13 11.54 -4.37 -9.40
C ARG A 13 10.23 -5.07 -9.07
N ILE A 14 9.26 -4.32 -8.51
CA ILE A 14 7.92 -4.80 -8.19
C ILE A 14 6.94 -3.83 -8.83
N GLU A 15 6.00 -4.35 -9.61
CA GLU A 15 4.87 -3.58 -10.11
C GLU A 15 3.88 -3.34 -8.97
N VAL A 16 3.49 -2.08 -8.75
CA VAL A 16 2.63 -1.70 -7.63
C VAL A 16 1.36 -1.06 -8.14
N ARG A 17 0.23 -1.60 -7.68
CA ARG A 17 -1.10 -1.04 -7.93
C ARG A 17 -1.76 -0.73 -6.59
N SER A 18 -2.58 0.33 -6.55
CA SER A 18 -3.40 0.66 -5.39
C SER A 18 -4.80 1.05 -5.83
N ALA A 19 -5.78 0.55 -5.10
CA ALA A 19 -7.17 0.88 -5.30
C ALA A 19 -7.92 0.89 -3.97
N GLY A 20 -9.03 1.63 -3.93
CA GLY A 20 -9.94 1.67 -2.79
C GLY A 20 -11.31 1.13 -3.17
N THR A 21 -12.01 0.52 -2.22
CA THR A 21 -13.42 0.11 -2.38
C THR A 21 -14.35 1.32 -2.34
N GLN A 22 -13.98 2.34 -1.56
CA GLN A 22 -14.62 3.66 -1.52
C GLN A 22 -13.54 4.71 -1.73
N PRO A 23 -13.24 5.08 -2.99
CA PRO A 23 -12.29 6.15 -3.24
C PRO A 23 -12.83 7.44 -2.62
N ALA A 24 -12.06 8.03 -1.70
CA ALA A 24 -12.29 9.41 -1.27
C ALA A 24 -12.04 10.35 -2.46
N ASP A 25 -12.68 11.51 -2.48
CA ASP A 25 -12.51 12.49 -3.57
C ASP A 25 -11.06 13.01 -3.63
N GLU A 26 -10.36 13.03 -2.49
CA GLU A 26 -8.99 13.51 -2.35
C GLU A 26 -8.15 12.61 -1.45
N VAL A 27 -6.84 12.63 -1.68
CA VAL A 27 -5.86 11.98 -0.79
C VAL A 27 -5.83 12.73 0.54
N ASN A 28 -5.86 11.99 1.66
CA ASN A 28 -5.79 12.57 3.01
C ASN A 28 -4.58 13.54 3.12
N PRO A 29 -4.80 14.86 3.35
CA PRO A 29 -3.72 15.84 3.41
C PRO A 29 -2.68 15.55 4.49
N VAL A 30 -3.10 14.98 5.63
CA VAL A 30 -2.19 14.60 6.71
C VAL A 30 -1.28 13.45 6.27
N ALA A 31 -1.78 12.54 5.43
CA ALA A 31 -0.95 11.49 4.83
C ALA A 31 -0.01 12.06 3.77
N VAL A 32 -0.40 13.12 3.05
CA VAL A 32 0.51 13.85 2.14
C VAL A 32 1.66 14.44 2.93
N ASP A 33 1.39 15.18 4.01
CA ASP A 33 2.41 15.79 4.87
C ASP A 33 3.37 14.74 5.44
N ALA A 34 2.83 13.64 5.99
CA ALA A 34 3.64 12.55 6.52
C ALA A 34 4.52 11.89 5.45
N MET A 35 4.06 11.78 4.21
CA MET A 35 4.85 11.20 3.13
C MET A 35 5.89 12.17 2.57
N ALA A 36 5.56 13.47 2.52
CA ALA A 36 6.46 14.54 2.10
C ALA A 36 7.71 14.64 3.00
N GLU A 37 7.59 14.34 4.30
CA GLU A 37 8.75 14.22 5.21
C GLU A 37 9.76 13.16 4.78
N ARG A 38 9.32 12.11 4.08
CA ARG A 38 10.20 11.09 3.47
C ARG A 38 10.58 11.43 2.03
N GLY A 39 10.25 12.65 1.58
CA GLY A 39 10.43 13.14 0.23
C GLY A 39 9.55 12.43 -0.80
N ILE A 40 8.45 11.79 -0.38
CA ILE A 40 7.53 11.05 -1.27
C ILE A 40 6.28 11.90 -1.48
N ASP A 41 6.07 12.35 -2.71
CA ASP A 41 4.82 13.00 -3.10
C ASP A 41 3.77 11.94 -3.46
N ILE A 42 2.61 12.02 -2.82
CA ILE A 42 1.45 11.15 -3.09
C ILE A 42 0.25 11.93 -3.63
N THR A 43 0.38 13.22 -3.89
CA THR A 43 -0.71 14.08 -4.39
C THR A 43 -1.14 13.70 -5.80
N ALA A 44 -0.20 13.20 -6.61
CA ALA A 44 -0.48 12.68 -7.94
C ALA A 44 -1.20 11.31 -7.94
N ALA A 45 -1.35 10.67 -6.78
CA ALA A 45 -2.06 9.39 -6.69
C ALA A 45 -3.57 9.63 -6.82
N SER A 46 -4.12 9.35 -8.01
CA SER A 46 -5.57 9.32 -8.18
C SER A 46 -6.14 8.05 -7.54
N PRO A 47 -7.17 8.16 -6.69
CA PRO A 47 -7.96 7.02 -6.26
C PRO A 47 -8.49 6.27 -7.50
N LYS A 48 -8.29 4.96 -7.54
CA LYS A 48 -8.78 4.07 -8.60
C LYS A 48 -9.67 3.00 -7.98
N VAL A 49 -10.65 2.56 -8.75
CA VAL A 49 -11.49 1.41 -8.39
C VAL A 49 -10.70 0.13 -8.62
N LEU A 50 -10.79 -0.81 -7.67
CA LEU A 50 -10.17 -2.11 -7.81
C LEU A 50 -11.00 -2.96 -8.78
N THR A 51 -10.40 -3.38 -9.89
CA THR A 51 -11.04 -4.32 -10.80
C THR A 51 -10.68 -5.76 -10.43
N GLY A 52 -11.53 -6.73 -10.78
CA GLY A 52 -11.21 -8.15 -10.56
C GLY A 52 -9.98 -8.60 -11.36
N GLU A 53 -9.74 -8.01 -12.53
CA GLU A 53 -8.58 -8.27 -13.37
C GLU A 53 -7.26 -7.81 -12.71
N ASP A 54 -7.29 -6.67 -12.02
CA ASP A 54 -6.13 -6.20 -11.23
C ASP A 54 -5.75 -7.19 -10.14
N VAL A 55 -6.74 -7.76 -9.45
CA VAL A 55 -6.53 -8.77 -8.41
C VAL A 55 -6.01 -10.06 -9.02
N GLN A 56 -6.61 -10.53 -10.11
CA GLN A 56 -6.25 -11.80 -10.76
C GLN A 56 -4.83 -11.79 -11.34
N THR A 57 -4.35 -10.65 -11.80
CA THR A 57 -3.00 -10.50 -12.39
C THR A 57 -1.90 -10.18 -11.36
N SER A 58 -2.25 -10.09 -10.08
CA SER A 58 -1.30 -9.80 -9.01
C SER A 58 -0.80 -11.07 -8.33
N ASP A 59 0.49 -11.16 -8.03
CA ASP A 59 1.04 -12.27 -7.22
C ASP A 59 0.63 -12.16 -5.74
N VAL A 60 0.54 -10.91 -5.24
CA VAL A 60 0.22 -10.61 -3.84
C VAL A 60 -0.79 -9.47 -3.77
N VAL A 61 -1.83 -9.66 -2.96
CA VAL A 61 -2.86 -8.66 -2.66
C VAL A 61 -2.83 -8.37 -1.17
N ILE A 62 -2.59 -7.10 -0.82
CA ILE A 62 -2.56 -6.64 0.57
C ILE A 62 -3.83 -5.86 0.88
N THR A 63 -4.61 -6.34 1.86
CA THR A 63 -5.77 -5.62 2.40
C THR A 63 -5.37 -4.81 3.64
N MET A 64 -5.95 -3.63 3.79
CA MET A 64 -5.73 -2.73 4.94
C MET A 64 -7.08 -2.18 5.42
N GLY A 65 -7.92 -3.05 5.97
CA GLY A 65 -9.19 -2.65 6.57
C GLY A 65 -10.45 -2.71 5.68
N CYS A 66 -10.35 -3.16 4.43
CA CYS A 66 -11.54 -3.31 3.55
C CYS A 66 -12.28 -4.65 3.69
N GLY A 67 -11.79 -5.56 4.54
CA GLY A 67 -12.51 -6.73 5.05
C GLY A 67 -12.85 -7.81 4.02
N ASP A 68 -13.77 -7.54 3.10
CA ASP A 68 -14.58 -8.63 2.52
C ASP A 68 -14.99 -8.42 1.05
N THR A 69 -14.46 -7.42 0.36
CA THR A 69 -14.95 -7.05 -1.00
C THR A 69 -14.07 -7.52 -2.16
N CYS A 70 -12.92 -8.16 -1.89
CA CYS A 70 -12.04 -8.63 -2.97
C CYS A 70 -12.46 -10.05 -3.42
N PRO A 71 -12.78 -10.25 -4.71
CA PRO A 71 -13.02 -11.59 -5.24
C PRO A 71 -11.77 -12.47 -5.07
N TYR A 72 -11.97 -13.72 -4.67
CA TYR A 72 -10.87 -14.67 -4.49
C TYR A 72 -10.46 -15.29 -5.83
N PHE A 73 -9.17 -15.22 -6.13
CA PHE A 73 -8.54 -15.86 -7.29
C PHE A 73 -7.47 -16.86 -6.84
N PRO A 74 -7.52 -18.12 -7.31
CA PRO A 74 -6.46 -19.10 -7.05
C PRO A 74 -5.09 -18.63 -7.56
N GLY A 75 -4.03 -18.91 -6.80
CA GLY A 75 -2.66 -18.53 -7.14
C GLY A 75 -2.21 -17.16 -6.64
N VAL A 76 -3.16 -16.30 -6.21
CA VAL A 76 -2.88 -15.00 -5.62
C VAL A 76 -2.68 -15.14 -4.10
N SER A 77 -1.61 -14.55 -3.56
CA SER A 77 -1.36 -14.51 -2.11
C SER A 77 -2.09 -13.32 -1.48
N TYR A 78 -3.16 -13.58 -0.73
CA TYR A 78 -3.89 -12.54 0.02
C TYR A 78 -3.31 -12.36 1.42
N ARG A 79 -3.06 -11.12 1.83
CA ARG A 79 -2.54 -10.81 3.17
C ARG A 79 -3.29 -9.63 3.76
N ASP A 80 -3.66 -9.76 5.03
CA ASP A 80 -4.28 -8.68 5.77
C ASP A 80 -3.28 -7.96 6.67
N TRP A 81 -3.03 -6.69 6.36
CA TRP A 81 -2.24 -5.81 7.20
C TRP A 81 -3.16 -5.01 8.11
N LYS A 82 -3.25 -5.44 9.36
CA LYS A 82 -3.93 -4.71 10.43
C LYS A 82 -3.17 -3.41 10.73
N VAL A 83 -3.55 -2.36 10.03
CA VAL A 83 -3.01 -1.01 10.15
C VAL A 83 -4.19 -0.07 10.46
N PRO A 84 -4.06 0.84 11.45
CA PRO A 84 -5.12 1.80 11.75
C PRO A 84 -5.42 2.72 10.56
N ASP A 85 -6.68 3.15 10.44
CA ASP A 85 -7.07 4.15 9.45
C ASP A 85 -6.48 5.53 9.81
N PRO A 86 -5.70 6.16 8.91
CA PRO A 86 -5.16 7.51 9.14
C PRO A 86 -6.21 8.62 9.00
N ALA A 87 -7.42 8.35 8.49
CA ALA A 87 -8.46 9.36 8.33
C ALA A 87 -8.84 10.02 9.67
N GLY A 88 -8.85 11.35 9.70
CA GLY A 88 -9.16 12.14 10.90
C GLY A 88 -8.14 12.04 12.04
N GLN A 89 -7.02 11.34 11.83
CA GLN A 89 -5.98 11.19 12.86
C GLN A 89 -4.98 12.36 12.86
N PRO A 90 -4.40 12.71 14.02
CA PRO A 90 -3.31 13.69 14.08
C PRO A 90 -2.07 13.24 13.32
N LEU A 91 -1.28 14.20 12.82
CA LEU A 91 -0.05 13.93 12.06
C LEU A 91 0.92 12.98 12.79
N ALA A 92 1.06 13.09 14.11
CA ALA A 92 1.90 12.18 14.88
C ALA A 92 1.45 10.71 14.79
N THR A 93 0.14 10.47 14.83
CA THR A 93 -0.44 9.14 14.63
C THR A 93 -0.24 8.66 13.19
N VAL A 94 -0.47 9.54 12.20
CA VAL A 94 -0.27 9.20 10.79
C VAL A 94 1.20 8.87 10.48
N ARG A 95 2.17 9.54 11.13
CA ARG A 95 3.59 9.17 11.05
C ARG A 95 3.85 7.76 11.59
N ALA A 96 3.27 7.41 12.75
CA ALA A 96 3.41 6.06 13.30
C ALA A 96 2.80 5.00 12.36
N ILE A 97 1.65 5.30 11.75
CA ILE A 97 1.02 4.45 10.72
C ILE A 97 1.94 4.30 9.51
N ARG A 98 2.48 5.40 8.97
CA ARG A 98 3.44 5.41 7.85
C ARG A 98 4.64 4.52 8.14
N ASP A 99 5.19 4.61 9.34
CA ASP A 99 6.41 3.88 9.72
C ASP A 99 6.13 2.39 9.98
N ASP A 100 4.93 2.03 10.46
CA ASP A 100 4.49 0.62 10.49
C ASP A 100 4.34 0.04 9.08
N ILE A 101 3.69 0.77 8.18
CA ILE A 101 3.56 0.37 6.77
C ILE A 101 4.94 0.20 6.14
N ALA A 102 5.88 1.11 6.41
CA ALA A 102 7.23 1.03 5.86
C ALA A 102 7.96 -0.26 6.27
N ARG A 103 7.93 -0.62 7.56
CA ARG A 103 8.54 -1.87 8.04
C ARG A 103 7.92 -3.11 7.39
N ARG A 104 6.61 -3.10 7.19
CA ARG A 104 5.91 -4.21 6.50
C ARG A 104 6.27 -4.29 5.02
N VAL A 105 6.41 -3.15 4.36
CA VAL A 105 6.89 -3.05 2.96
C VAL A 105 8.31 -3.57 2.83
N GLU A 106 9.22 -3.23 3.76
CA GLU A 106 10.59 -3.76 3.78
C GLU A 106 10.62 -5.28 3.86
N ALA A 107 9.84 -5.85 4.78
CA ALA A 107 9.70 -7.29 4.93
C ALA A 107 9.13 -7.95 3.65
N LEU A 108 8.11 -7.35 3.05
CA LEU A 108 7.52 -7.85 1.81
C LEU A 108 8.52 -7.83 0.65
N ILE A 109 9.30 -6.76 0.51
CA ILE A 109 10.34 -6.68 -0.54
C ILE A 109 11.40 -7.76 -0.32
N ALA A 110 11.86 -7.96 0.91
CA ALA A 110 12.87 -8.97 1.23
C ALA A 110 12.38 -10.39 0.92
N GLU A 111 11.09 -10.64 1.10
CA GLU A 111 10.45 -11.92 0.77
C GLU A 111 10.28 -12.13 -0.74
N LEU A 112 9.82 -11.10 -1.46
CA LEU A 112 9.53 -11.19 -2.90
C LEU A 112 10.77 -11.11 -3.78
N LEU A 113 11.79 -10.41 -3.31
CA LEU A 113 13.08 -10.27 -3.99
C LEU A 113 14.18 -10.86 -3.09
N PRO A 114 14.14 -12.19 -2.81
CA PRO A 114 15.19 -12.80 -2.03
C PRO A 114 16.49 -12.58 -2.79
N THR A 115 17.45 -11.89 -2.16
CA THR A 115 18.81 -11.84 -2.68
C THR A 115 19.26 -13.28 -2.75
N THR A 116 19.39 -13.81 -3.96
CA THR A 116 19.98 -15.12 -4.19
C THR A 116 21.41 -15.01 -3.72
N THR A 117 21.66 -15.39 -2.46
CA THR A 117 23.02 -15.66 -2.00
C THR A 117 23.48 -16.89 -2.77
N PRO A 118 24.51 -16.77 -3.63
CA PRO A 118 25.05 -17.91 -4.36
C PRO A 118 25.64 -18.97 -3.42
#